data_AF-A0A4Y6R2J6-F1
#
_entry.id   AF-A0A4Y6R2J6-F1
#
_cell.length_a   1.000
_cell.length_b   1.000
_cell.length_c   1.000
_cell.angle_alpha   90.00
_cell.angle_beta   90.00
_cell.angle_gamma   90.00
#
_symmetry.space_group_name_H-M   'P 1'
#
loop_
_entity.id
_entity.type
_entity.pdbx_description
1 polymer ?
#
loop_
_entity_poly.entity_id
_entity_poly.type
_entity_poly.pdbx_seq_one_letter_code
_entity_poly.pdbx_strand_id
1 'polypeptide(L)'
;MSYLLLGDGDAVLVDPGWDSDAGMDHLTIGLRHAGIGLTDLTGIVATHYHSDHLGMACRLRAASGAWIALGDREVRRLTASDDLDRVLLSDREELTSWGVPRAGLPR
;
A
#
# COMPACT_ATOMS: atom_id res chain seq x y z
N MET A 1 -8.52 -1.22 -1.75
CA MET A 1 -9.09 -2.58 -1.54
C MET A 1 -7.94 -3.55 -1.60
N SER A 2 -7.85 -4.52 -0.69
CA SER A 2 -6.66 -5.39 -0.57
C SER A 2 -7.02 -6.85 -0.84
N TYR A 3 -6.08 -7.60 -1.41
CA TYR A 3 -6.19 -9.04 -1.63
C TYR A 3 -5.07 -9.77 -0.92
N LEU A 4 -5.38 -10.89 -0.27
CA LEU A 4 -4.40 -11.75 0.37
C LEU A 4 -4.26 -13.04 -0.45
N LEU A 5 -3.02 -13.37 -0.83
CA LEU A 5 -2.66 -14.61 -1.50
C LEU A 5 -1.93 -15.50 -0.49
N LEU A 6 -2.43 -16.72 -0.30
CA LEU A 6 -1.85 -17.72 0.60
C LEU A 6 -1.40 -18.93 -0.22
N GLY A 7 -0.17 -19.43 0.01
CA GLY A 7 0.33 -20.63 -0.65
C GLY A 7 1.69 -21.04 -0.11
N ASP A 8 1.94 -22.35 0.02
CA ASP A 8 3.23 -22.96 0.39
C ASP A 8 3.97 -22.34 1.60
N GLY A 9 3.22 -21.81 2.57
CA GLY A 9 3.76 -21.15 3.76
C GLY A 9 4.04 -19.65 3.62
N ASP A 10 3.78 -19.08 2.44
CA ASP A 10 3.85 -17.66 2.16
C ASP A 10 2.49 -16.96 2.25
N ALA A 11 2.53 -15.69 2.63
CA ALA A 11 1.38 -14.79 2.66
C ALA A 11 1.75 -13.46 1.99
N VAL A 12 1.16 -13.21 0.82
CA VAL A 12 1.44 -12.01 0.02
C VAL A 12 0.21 -11.11 0.00
N LEU A 13 0.38 -9.86 0.42
CA LEU A 13 -0.66 -8.84 0.38
C LEU A 13 -0.54 -8.01 -0.90
N VAL A 14 -1.64 -7.88 -1.63
CA VAL A 14 -1.76 -6.98 -2.78
C VAL A 14 -2.51 -5.73 -2.37
N ASP A 15 -1.93 -4.57 -2.67
CA ASP A 15 -2.48 -3.23 -2.44
C ASP A 15 -2.85 -2.97 -0.97
N PRO A 16 -1.86 -2.71 -0.10
CA PRO A 16 -2.10 -2.54 1.32
C PRO A 16 -3.02 -1.36 1.67
N GLY A 17 -3.22 -0.38 0.80
CA GLY A 17 -4.14 0.73 1.08
C GLY A 17 -3.45 2.03 1.52
N TRP A 18 -4.28 3.02 1.84
CA TRP A 18 -3.86 4.28 2.46
C TRP A 18 -3.10 4.09 3.77
N ASP A 19 -2.01 4.83 3.98
CA ASP A 19 -1.37 4.89 5.30
C ASP A 19 -2.26 5.60 6.32
N SER A 20 -2.98 4.79 7.10
CA SER A 20 -3.94 5.25 8.09
C SER A 20 -4.11 4.23 9.20
N ASP A 21 -4.35 4.70 10.42
CA ASP A 21 -4.60 3.80 11.55
C ASP A 21 -5.88 2.98 11.35
N ALA A 22 -6.94 3.58 10.80
CA ALA A 22 -8.17 2.86 10.47
C ALA A 22 -7.93 1.76 9.41
N GLY A 23 -7.11 2.03 8.39
CA GLY A 23 -6.70 1.03 7.40
C GLY A 23 -5.91 -0.10 8.04
N MET A 24 -4.99 0.22 8.95
CA MET A 24 -4.19 -0.75 9.69
C MET A 24 -5.05 -1.66 10.58
N ASP A 25 -6.04 -1.10 11.27
CA ASP A 25 -6.99 -1.85 12.10
C ASP A 25 -7.84 -2.80 11.24
N HIS A 26 -8.43 -2.30 10.15
CA HIS A 26 -9.23 -3.11 9.24
C HIS A 26 -8.41 -4.24 8.60
N LEU A 27 -7.18 -3.96 8.16
CA LEU A 27 -6.28 -4.97 7.60
C LEU A 27 -5.94 -6.03 8.64
N THR A 28 -5.60 -5.63 9.86
CA THR A 28 -5.27 -6.56 10.95
C THR A 28 -6.45 -7.49 11.27
N ILE A 29 -7.68 -6.96 11.29
CA ILE A 29 -8.89 -7.77 11.45
C ILE A 29 -9.05 -8.75 10.28
N GLY A 30 -8.85 -8.28 9.04
CA GLY A 30 -8.91 -9.13 7.84
C GLY A 30 -7.92 -10.28 7.86
N LEU A 31 -6.65 -10.01 8.22
CA LEU A 31 -5.61 -11.04 8.37
C LEU A 31 -5.99 -12.08 9.42
N ARG A 32 -6.50 -11.63 10.59
CA ARG A 32 -6.97 -12.53 11.65
C ARG A 32 -8.13 -13.43 11.18
N HIS A 33 -9.06 -12.90 10.39
CA HIS A 33 -10.12 -13.72 9.79
C HIS A 33 -9.57 -14.76 8.80
N ALA A 34 -8.45 -14.48 8.13
CA ALA A 34 -7.73 -15.43 7.29
C ALA A 34 -6.83 -16.40 8.08
N GLY A 35 -6.78 -16.30 9.42
CA GLY A 35 -6.02 -17.18 10.29
C GLY A 35 -4.55 -16.84 10.43
N ILE A 36 -4.12 -15.66 9.98
CA ILE A 36 -2.72 -15.20 10.07
C ILE A 36 -2.60 -13.85 10.79
N GLY A 37 -1.42 -13.61 11.34
CA GLY A 37 -1.00 -12.34 11.91
C GLY A 37 -0.27 -11.47 10.90
N LEU A 38 -0.01 -10.23 11.30
CA LEU A 38 0.72 -9.28 10.48
C LEU A 38 2.19 -9.71 10.23
N THR A 39 2.80 -10.35 11.23
CA THR A 39 4.17 -10.87 11.15
C THR A 39 4.31 -12.09 10.23
N ASP A 40 3.18 -12.67 9.80
CA ASP A 40 3.18 -13.81 8.88
C ASP A 40 3.21 -13.37 7.41
N LEU A 41 3.04 -12.07 7.13
CA LEU A 41 3.19 -11.53 5.78
C LEU A 41 4.64 -11.69 5.32
N THR A 42 4.83 -12.37 4.21
CA THR A 42 6.14 -12.58 3.59
C THR A 42 6.39 -11.60 2.45
N GLY A 43 5.33 -11.10 1.80
CA GLY A 43 5.43 -10.16 0.68
C GLY A 43 4.30 -9.13 0.61
N ILE A 44 4.62 -7.98 0.00
CA ILE A 44 3.68 -6.91 -0.31
C ILE A 44 3.87 -6.50 -1.76
N VAL A 45 2.80 -6.51 -2.55
CA VAL A 45 2.80 -6.08 -3.95
C VAL A 45 1.85 -4.91 -4.10
N ALA A 46 2.32 -3.79 -4.64
CA ALA A 46 1.43 -2.71 -5.06
C ALA A 46 1.24 -2.78 -6.58
N THR A 47 0.00 -2.67 -7.03
CA THR A 47 -0.36 -2.64 -8.45
C THR A 47 0.20 -1.39 -9.13
N HIS A 48 0.22 -0.27 -8.41
CA HIS A 48 0.81 1.00 -8.85
C HIS A 48 1.15 1.89 -7.63
N TYR A 49 1.76 3.06 -7.87
CA TYR A 49 2.35 3.88 -6.81
C TYR A 49 1.39 4.76 -6.02
N HIS A 50 0.13 4.90 -6.45
CA HIS A 50 -0.82 5.81 -5.79
C HIS A 50 -0.97 5.47 -4.32
N SER A 51 -1.15 6.52 -3.51
CA SER A 51 -1.09 6.41 -2.05
C SER A 51 -2.18 5.52 -1.44
N ASP A 52 -3.28 5.28 -2.16
CA ASP A 52 -4.34 4.35 -1.77
C ASP A 52 -4.05 2.89 -2.11
N HIS A 53 -2.94 2.61 -2.79
CA HIS A 53 -2.45 1.26 -3.09
C HIS A 53 -1.13 0.99 -2.38
N LEU A 54 -0.15 1.90 -2.45
CA LEU A 54 1.19 1.71 -1.90
C LEU A 54 1.36 2.23 -0.46
N GLY A 55 0.45 3.08 0.03
CA GLY A 55 0.63 3.89 1.24
C GLY A 55 1.14 3.13 2.47
N MET A 56 0.49 2.02 2.84
CA MET A 56 0.89 1.25 4.04
C MET A 56 2.09 0.33 3.85
N ALA A 57 2.69 0.22 2.66
CA ALA A 57 3.71 -0.78 2.38
C ALA A 57 4.93 -0.68 3.32
N CYS A 58 5.43 0.53 3.58
CA CYS A 58 6.56 0.76 4.48
C CYS A 58 6.24 0.38 5.94
N ARG A 59 5.06 0.77 6.44
CA ARG A 59 4.60 0.45 7.80
C ARG A 59 4.46 -1.06 7.99
N LEU A 60 3.86 -1.75 7.02
CA LEU A 60 3.70 -3.20 7.06
C LEU A 60 5.03 -3.93 6.97
N ARG A 61 5.94 -3.50 6.09
CA ARG A 61 7.30 -4.07 6.02
C ARG A 61 8.04 -3.92 7.34
N ALA A 62 7.96 -2.75 7.98
CA ALA A 62 8.60 -2.53 9.28
C ALA A 62 8.09 -3.50 10.36
N ALA A 63 6.80 -3.84 10.34
CA ALA A 63 6.19 -4.69 11.34
C ALA A 63 6.24 -6.21 11.01
N SER A 64 6.37 -6.58 9.73
CA SER A 64 6.38 -7.99 9.28
C SER A 64 7.74 -8.51 8.83
N GLY A 65 8.63 -7.64 8.35
CA GLY A 65 9.84 -8.04 7.63
C GLY A 65 9.60 -8.41 6.16
N ALA A 66 8.38 -8.31 5.65
CA ALA A 66 8.02 -8.63 4.27
C ALA A 66 8.85 -7.84 3.23
N TRP A 67 9.12 -8.47 2.08
CA TRP A 67 9.62 -7.73 0.92
C TRP A 67 8.51 -6.90 0.29
N ILE A 68 8.88 -5.83 -0.44
CA ILE A 68 7.94 -4.99 -1.20
C ILE A 68 8.31 -5.09 -2.68
N ALA A 69 7.32 -5.31 -3.54
CA ALA A 69 7.44 -5.26 -4.98
C ALA A 69 6.52 -4.19 -5.58
N LEU A 70 7.06 -3.48 -6.57
CA LEU A 70 6.37 -2.51 -7.40
C LEU A 70 6.95 -2.61 -8.80
N GLY A 71 6.12 -2.47 -9.84
CA GLY A 71 6.58 -2.57 -11.22
C GLY A 71 7.65 -1.53 -11.56
N ASP A 72 8.70 -1.93 -12.28
CA ASP A 72 9.85 -1.08 -12.60
C ASP A 72 9.51 0.28 -13.22
N ARG A 73 8.41 0.34 -13.99
CA ARG A 73 7.94 1.59 -14.61
C ARG A 73 7.40 2.58 -13.57
N GLU A 74 6.73 2.08 -12.56
CA GLU A 74 6.20 2.87 -11.44
C GLU A 74 7.34 3.30 -10.51
N VAL A 75 8.30 2.40 -10.24
CA VAL A 75 9.53 2.75 -9.51
C VAL A 75 10.26 3.89 -10.21
N ARG A 76 10.47 3.80 -11.53
CA ARG A 76 11.10 4.89 -12.29
C ARG A 76 10.34 6.20 -12.19
N ARG A 77 9.01 6.19 -12.10
CA ARG A 77 8.22 7.42 -11.93
C ARG A 77 8.45 8.06 -10.57
N LEU A 78 8.57 7.25 -9.51
CA LEU A 78 8.91 7.72 -8.17
C LEU A 78 10.35 8.23 -8.08
N THR A 79 11.30 7.51 -8.66
CA THR A 79 12.74 7.81 -8.53
C THR A 79 13.26 8.82 -9.55
N ALA A 80 12.51 9.11 -10.63
CA ALA A 80 12.88 10.13 -11.61
C ALA A 80 12.57 11.56 -11.12
N SER A 81 11.83 11.69 -10.03
CA SER A 81 11.61 12.97 -9.37
C SER A 81 12.56 13.09 -8.19
N ASP A 82 13.44 14.10 -8.20
CA ASP A 82 14.19 14.52 -7.00
C ASP A 82 13.27 15.21 -5.97
N ASP A 83 12.00 15.43 -6.33
CA ASP A 83 11.00 16.15 -5.56
C ASP A 83 9.84 15.21 -5.24
N LEU A 84 9.87 14.63 -4.03
CA LEU A 84 8.82 13.76 -3.52
C LEU A 84 7.51 14.52 -3.32
N ASP A 85 7.57 15.79 -2.89
CA ASP A 85 6.38 16.60 -2.67
C ASP A 85 5.61 16.79 -3.98
N ARG A 86 6.33 16.96 -5.10
CA ARG A 86 5.72 17.03 -6.42
C ARG A 86 5.03 15.73 -6.83
N VAL A 87 5.61 14.57 -6.52
CA VAL A 87 4.99 13.27 -6.78
C VAL A 87 3.69 13.13 -5.98
N LEU A 88 3.73 13.50 -4.70
CA LEU A 88 2.56 13.47 -3.82
C LEU A 88 1.47 14.46 -4.27
N LEU A 89 1.85 15.66 -4.70
CA LEU A 89 0.91 16.64 -5.26
C LEU A 89 0.26 16.13 -6.55
N SER A 90 1.04 15.52 -7.45
CA SER A 90 0.52 14.92 -8.68
C SER A 90 -0.47 13.79 -8.39
N ASP A 91 -0.16 12.92 -7.42
CA ASP A 91 -1.06 11.86 -6.95
C ASP A 91 -2.40 12.45 -6.46
N ARG A 92 -2.33 13.49 -5.60
CA ARG A 92 -3.52 14.18 -5.10
C ARG A 92 -4.36 14.84 -6.20
N GLU A 93 -3.71 15.45 -7.18
CA GLU A 93 -4.37 16.07 -8.34
C GLU A 93 -5.10 15.03 -9.19
N GLU A 94 -4.44 13.89 -9.47
CA GLU A 94 -5.01 12.77 -10.21
C GLU A 94 -6.22 12.19 -9.45
N LEU A 95 -6.09 11.90 -8.16
CA LEU A 95 -7.20 11.43 -7.31
C LEU A 95 -8.37 12.42 -7.28
N THR A 96 -8.09 13.72 -7.20
CA THR A 96 -9.12 14.77 -7.26
C THR A 96 -9.83 14.77 -8.61
N SER A 97 -9.09 14.58 -9.71
CA SER A 97 -9.67 14.54 -11.07
C SER A 97 -10.64 13.37 -11.27
N TRP A 98 -10.47 12.29 -10.50
CA TRP A 98 -11.36 11.12 -10.47
C TRP A 98 -12.54 11.27 -9.51
N GLY A 99 -12.67 12.44 -8.85
CA GLY A 99 -13.77 12.74 -7.95
C GLY A 99 -13.59 12.21 -6.53
N VAL A 100 -12.38 11.78 -6.13
CA VAL A 100 -12.09 11.45 -4.73
C VAL A 100 -12.29 12.71 -3.89
N PRO A 101 -13.20 12.70 -2.88
CA PRO A 101 -13.44 13.88 -2.06
C PRO A 101 -12.17 14.33 -1.35
N ARG A 102 -11.93 15.64 -1.28
CA ARG A 102 -10.76 16.21 -0.57
C ARG A 102 -10.64 15.76 0.88
N ALA A 103 -11.76 15.50 1.54
CA ALA A 103 -11.80 14.99 2.91
C ALA A 103 -11.25 13.55 3.04
N GLY A 104 -11.20 12.79 1.95
CA GLY A 104 -10.68 11.42 1.88
C GLY A 104 -9.24 11.31 1.39
N LEU A 105 -8.59 12.43 1.04
CA LEU A 105 -7.18 12.41 0.65
C LEU A 105 -6.30 12.38 1.91
N PRO A 106 -5.21 11.58 1.94
CA PRO A 106 -4.26 11.54 3.04
C PRO A 106 -3.64 12.93 3.25
N ARG A 107 -3.15 13.25 4.45
CA ARG A 107 -2.60 14.58 4.74
C ARG A 107 -1.25 14.79 4.08
#